data_AF-A0A5C9EGS3-F1
#
_entry.id   AF-A0A5C9EGS3-F1
#
_cell.length_a   1.000
_cell.length_b   1.000
_cell.length_c   1.000
_cell.angle_alpha   90.00
_cell.angle_beta   90.00
_cell.angle_gamma   90.00
#
_symmetry.space_group_name_H-M   'P 1'
#
loop_
_entity.id
_entity.type
_entity.pdbx_description
1 polymer ?
#
loop_
_entity_poly.entity_id
_entity_poly.type
_entity_poly.pdbx_seq_one_letter_code
_entity_poly.pdbx_strand_id
1 'polypeptide(L)'
;MNPEYMGSFKTSYGRESICSIAIPIPILNEAIWDNIKKSDKEVPLTVLNVVGRSKVGEITYGDVWDNNFIVKYDPSKCKECDDCPSDGKCPTDAFDIKEGINRSKCFNCGTCAVVCPENAFEINLQTVKVILDGTNEGKEIPVVLRQSDRYGAIKLANQLKNMIINGKFPLKEPTGELEFYPRVF
;
A
#
# COMPACT_ATOMS: atom_id res chain seq x y z
N MET A 1 -7.65 -8.20 -17.64
CA MET A 1 -7.11 -7.47 -16.48
C MET A 1 -6.04 -6.51 -17.00
N ASN A 2 -5.99 -5.26 -16.54
CA ASN A 2 -4.97 -4.30 -16.98
C ASN A 2 -3.65 -4.61 -16.24
N PRO A 3 -2.55 -4.93 -16.95
CA PRO A 3 -1.26 -5.28 -16.32
C PRO A 3 -0.67 -4.18 -15.43
N GLU A 4 -1.06 -2.90 -15.61
CA GLU A 4 -0.59 -1.78 -14.79
C GLU A 4 -0.93 -1.92 -13.29
N TYR A 5 -1.94 -2.73 -12.96
CA TYR A 5 -2.38 -2.99 -11.57
C TYR A 5 -1.86 -4.30 -11.01
N MET A 6 -0.93 -4.92 -11.73
CA MET A 6 -0.21 -6.12 -11.32
C MET A 6 1.26 -5.79 -11.17
N GLY A 7 1.89 -6.35 -10.14
CA GLY A 7 3.33 -6.20 -9.97
C GLY A 7 3.87 -7.21 -8.98
N SER A 8 5.13 -7.05 -8.63
CA SER A 8 5.79 -7.94 -7.69
C SER A 8 6.73 -7.20 -6.76
N PHE A 9 6.78 -7.63 -5.52
CA PHE A 9 7.74 -7.18 -4.52
C PHE A 9 8.86 -8.21 -4.38
N LYS A 10 10.12 -7.80 -4.55
CA LYS A 10 11.29 -8.66 -4.31
C LYS A 10 11.49 -8.82 -2.80
N THR A 11 11.41 -10.05 -2.32
CA THR A 11 11.63 -10.43 -0.92
C THR A 11 12.81 -11.40 -0.80
N SER A 12 13.22 -11.72 0.42
CA SER A 12 14.25 -12.74 0.67
C SER A 12 13.85 -14.15 0.23
N TYR A 13 12.55 -14.42 0.09
CA TYR A 13 12.02 -15.73 -0.31
C TYR A 13 11.55 -15.78 -1.77
N GLY A 14 11.84 -14.73 -2.55
CA GLY A 14 11.43 -14.60 -3.95
C GLY A 14 10.48 -13.42 -4.17
N ARG A 15 9.80 -13.43 -5.32
CA ARG A 15 8.88 -12.35 -5.72
C ARG A 15 7.49 -12.62 -5.17
N GLU A 16 6.98 -11.71 -4.36
CA GLU A 16 5.59 -11.69 -3.91
C GLU A 16 4.74 -10.97 -4.95
N SER A 17 3.76 -11.65 -5.53
CA SER A 17 2.89 -11.05 -6.55
C SER A 17 1.79 -10.24 -5.89
N ILE A 18 1.61 -9.00 -6.34
CA ILE A 18 0.57 -8.09 -5.87
C ILE A 18 -0.38 -7.82 -7.03
N CYS A 19 -1.66 -8.06 -6.80
CA CYS A 19 -2.74 -7.82 -7.74
C CYS A 19 -3.75 -6.89 -7.08
N SER A 20 -4.04 -5.77 -7.73
CA SER A 20 -5.06 -4.83 -7.25
C SER A 20 -6.39 -5.08 -7.96
N ILE A 21 -7.46 -5.05 -7.17
CA ILE A 21 -8.84 -5.18 -7.65
C ILE A 21 -9.64 -3.97 -7.18
N ALA A 22 -10.51 -3.43 -8.03
CA ALA A 22 -11.58 -2.54 -7.62
C ALA A 22 -12.91 -3.25 -7.83
N ILE A 23 -13.75 -3.20 -6.81
CA ILE A 23 -15.05 -3.86 -6.78
C ILE A 23 -16.10 -2.80 -6.45
N PRO A 24 -17.18 -2.68 -7.23
CA PRO A 24 -18.30 -1.84 -6.85
C PRO A 24 -19.12 -2.57 -5.80
N ILE A 25 -19.37 -1.90 -4.68
CA ILE A 25 -20.21 -2.43 -3.60
C ILE A 25 -21.57 -1.74 -3.69
N PRO A 26 -22.66 -2.45 -4.07
CA PRO A 26 -23.98 -1.86 -4.10
C PRO A 26 -24.49 -1.58 -2.68
N ILE A 27 -25.00 -0.37 -2.45
CA ILE A 27 -25.62 -0.01 -1.17
C ILE A 27 -27.10 -0.39 -1.25
N LEU A 28 -27.44 -1.54 -0.70
CA LEU A 28 -28.80 -2.10 -0.74
C LEU A 28 -29.61 -1.83 0.53
N ASN A 29 -28.94 -1.47 1.63
CA ASN A 29 -29.54 -1.18 2.93
C ASN A 29 -28.57 -0.37 3.81
N GLU A 30 -29.09 0.14 4.93
CA GLU A 30 -28.32 0.92 5.92
C GLU A 30 -27.17 0.12 6.55
N ALA A 31 -27.33 -1.18 6.75
CA ALA A 31 -26.26 -2.00 7.32
C ALA A 31 -25.01 -2.03 6.41
N ILE A 32 -25.18 -2.07 5.08
CA ILE A 32 -24.06 -1.96 4.15
C ILE A 32 -23.43 -0.56 4.24
N TRP A 33 -24.25 0.49 4.23
CA TRP A 33 -23.80 1.87 4.34
C TRP A 33 -22.93 2.12 5.58
N ASP A 34 -23.42 1.68 6.75
CA ASP A 34 -22.74 1.85 8.03
C ASP A 34 -21.39 1.12 8.08
N ASN A 35 -21.22 0.03 7.32
CA ASN A 35 -19.96 -0.69 7.26
C ASN A 35 -18.95 -0.10 6.28
N ILE A 36 -19.40 0.53 5.17
CA ILE A 36 -18.50 1.09 4.15
C ILE A 36 -18.07 2.54 4.44
N LYS A 37 -18.83 3.28 5.25
CA LYS A 37 -18.55 4.72 5.52
C LYS A 37 -17.36 4.96 6.47
N LYS A 38 -16.72 3.89 6.96
CA LYS A 38 -15.57 3.96 7.88
C LYS A 38 -14.37 4.60 7.19
N SER A 39 -13.76 5.58 7.87
CA SER A 39 -12.52 6.21 7.44
C SER A 39 -11.29 5.36 7.79
N ASP A 40 -10.13 5.68 7.21
CA ASP A 40 -8.86 5.00 7.53
C ASP A 40 -8.51 5.08 9.02
N LYS A 41 -8.98 6.12 9.74
CA LYS A 41 -8.81 6.30 11.20
C LYS A 41 -9.68 5.36 12.04
N GLU A 42 -10.66 4.70 11.42
CA GLU A 42 -11.57 3.77 12.09
C GLU A 42 -11.25 2.31 11.72
N VAL A 43 -10.29 2.09 10.83
CA VAL A 43 -9.86 0.76 10.41
C VAL A 43 -8.69 0.32 11.29
N PRO A 44 -8.86 -0.67 12.18
CA PRO A 44 -7.79 -1.14 13.04
C PRO A 44 -6.69 -1.84 12.22
N LEU A 45 -5.46 -1.64 12.63
CA LEU A 45 -4.25 -2.24 12.06
C LEU A 45 -3.45 -2.86 13.20
N THR A 46 -3.41 -4.19 13.23
CA THR A 46 -2.65 -4.94 14.23
C THR A 46 -1.15 -4.83 13.96
N VAL A 47 -0.39 -4.44 14.98
CA VAL A 47 1.07 -4.43 14.91
C VAL A 47 1.57 -5.77 15.45
N LEU A 48 2.41 -6.45 14.67
CA LEU A 48 2.97 -7.75 15.00
C LEU A 48 4.50 -7.65 15.18
N ASN A 49 5.05 -8.47 16.07
CA ASN A 49 6.49 -8.68 16.13
C ASN A 49 6.92 -9.48 14.89
N VAL A 50 7.95 -9.00 14.20
CA VAL A 50 8.56 -9.72 13.06
C VAL A 50 9.02 -11.11 13.49
N VAL A 51 9.58 -11.22 14.69
CA VAL A 51 9.96 -12.49 15.31
C VAL A 51 8.72 -13.08 16.01
N GLY A 52 8.29 -14.25 15.55
CA GLY A 52 7.20 -15.00 16.18
C GLY A 52 5.78 -14.54 15.84
N ARG A 53 5.61 -13.40 15.15
CA ARG A 53 4.29 -12.87 14.71
C ARG A 53 3.28 -12.67 15.83
N SER A 54 3.74 -12.49 17.07
CA SER A 54 2.88 -12.14 18.20
C SER A 54 2.37 -10.71 18.07
N LYS A 55 1.13 -10.47 18.50
CA LYS A 55 0.59 -9.11 18.60
C LYS A 55 1.41 -8.30 19.62
N VAL A 56 1.81 -7.10 19.23
CA VAL A 56 2.49 -6.14 20.11
C VAL A 56 1.60 -4.96 20.49
N GLY A 57 0.57 -4.68 19.70
CA GLY A 57 -0.38 -3.62 19.94
C GLY A 57 -1.27 -3.39 18.72
N GLU A 58 -2.01 -2.29 18.74
CA GLU A 58 -2.94 -1.91 17.68
C GLU A 58 -2.86 -0.41 17.40
N ILE A 59 -2.91 -0.08 16.12
CA ILE A 59 -3.02 1.29 15.60
C ILE A 59 -4.17 1.31 14.59
N THR A 60 -4.29 2.39 13.83
CA THR A 60 -5.26 2.51 12.74
C THR A 60 -4.56 2.62 11.39
N TYR A 61 -5.29 2.33 10.32
CA TYR A 61 -4.77 2.51 8.96
C TYR A 61 -4.39 3.99 8.70
N GLY A 62 -5.13 4.92 9.30
CA GLY A 62 -4.90 6.36 9.24
C GLY A 62 -3.60 6.83 9.90
N ASP A 63 -3.05 6.07 10.85
CA ASP A 63 -1.74 6.39 11.45
C ASP A 63 -0.58 6.19 10.46
N VAL A 64 -0.77 5.33 9.45
CA VAL A 64 0.22 5.04 8.38
C VAL A 64 -0.11 5.82 7.10
N TRP A 65 -1.39 5.95 6.79
CA TRP A 65 -1.90 6.48 5.53
C TRP A 65 -2.70 7.77 5.77
N ASP A 66 -2.09 8.92 5.49
CA ASP A 66 -2.72 10.23 5.62
C ASP A 66 -2.33 11.14 4.44
N ASN A 67 -2.93 10.89 3.28
CA ASN A 67 -2.67 11.62 2.02
C ASN A 67 -1.19 11.68 1.61
N ASN A 68 -0.40 10.70 2.03
CA ASN A 68 1.05 10.59 1.89
C ASN A 68 1.46 9.46 0.91
N PHE A 69 0.76 9.40 -0.22
CA PHE A 69 0.72 8.20 -1.08
C PHE A 69 1.76 8.16 -2.20
N ILE A 70 2.45 9.26 -2.48
CA ILE A 70 3.28 9.39 -3.67
C ILE A 70 4.71 9.70 -3.28
N VAL A 71 5.66 8.90 -3.79
CA VAL A 71 7.09 9.21 -3.72
C VAL A 71 7.42 10.27 -4.77
N LYS A 72 8.11 11.33 -4.38
CA LYS A 72 8.70 12.31 -5.31
C LYS A 72 10.19 12.05 -5.47
N TYR A 73 10.72 12.33 -6.65
CA TYR A 73 12.15 12.27 -6.96
C TYR A 73 12.60 13.64 -7.45
N ASP A 74 13.68 14.15 -6.88
CA ASP A 74 14.31 15.42 -7.21
C ASP A 74 15.70 15.15 -7.81
N PRO A 75 15.83 15.20 -9.15
CA PRO A 75 17.09 14.91 -9.81
C PRO A 75 18.19 15.92 -9.47
N SER A 76 17.84 17.15 -9.02
CA SER A 76 18.84 18.16 -8.66
C SER A 76 19.65 17.80 -7.41
N LYS A 77 19.11 16.91 -6.56
CA LYS A 77 19.78 16.37 -5.37
C LYS A 77 20.52 15.07 -5.66
N CYS A 78 20.30 14.47 -6.83
CA CYS A 78 20.96 13.23 -7.20
C CYS A 78 22.41 13.51 -7.61
N LYS A 79 23.36 12.80 -7.00
CA LYS A 79 24.79 12.91 -7.34
C LYS A 79 25.29 11.86 -8.32
N GLU A 80 24.38 11.12 -8.96
CA GLU A 80 24.73 10.07 -9.92
C GLU A 80 25.75 9.07 -9.37
N CYS A 81 25.50 8.53 -8.17
CA CYS A 81 26.41 7.60 -7.51
C CYS A 81 26.73 6.39 -8.39
N ASP A 82 27.99 5.96 -8.40
CA ASP A 82 28.44 4.77 -9.13
C ASP A 82 27.71 3.49 -8.67
N ASP A 83 27.44 3.36 -7.36
CA ASP A 83 26.61 2.30 -6.77
C ASP A 83 25.41 2.94 -6.05
N CYS A 84 24.28 3.05 -6.76
CA CYS A 84 23.09 3.70 -6.23
C CYS A 84 22.25 2.73 -5.38
N PRO A 85 22.13 2.96 -4.05
CA PRO A 85 21.34 2.08 -3.19
C PRO A 85 19.84 2.12 -3.54
N SER A 86 19.32 3.24 -4.04
CA SER A 86 17.91 3.37 -4.42
C SER A 86 17.54 2.55 -5.65
N ASP A 87 18.45 2.46 -6.62
CA ASP A 87 18.31 1.63 -7.81
C ASP A 87 18.45 0.15 -7.44
N GLY A 88 19.58 -0.21 -6.81
CA GLY A 88 19.88 -1.60 -6.45
C GLY A 88 18.92 -2.23 -5.43
N LYS A 89 18.29 -1.42 -4.55
CA LYS A 89 17.36 -1.91 -3.51
C LYS A 89 15.89 -1.67 -3.85
N CYS A 90 15.55 -1.13 -5.03
CA CYS A 90 14.15 -0.94 -5.39
C CYS A 90 13.44 -2.32 -5.48
N PRO A 91 12.48 -2.63 -4.60
CA PRO A 91 11.89 -3.97 -4.56
C PRO A 91 10.94 -4.26 -5.73
N THR A 92 10.56 -3.22 -6.47
CA THR A 92 9.65 -3.30 -7.63
C THR A 92 10.36 -3.06 -8.96
N ASP A 93 11.69 -2.94 -8.95
CA ASP A 93 12.49 -2.61 -10.14
C ASP A 93 11.94 -1.37 -10.90
N ALA A 94 11.56 -0.34 -10.13
CA ALA A 94 10.80 0.83 -10.59
C ALA A 94 11.59 2.14 -10.61
N PHE A 95 12.87 2.13 -10.25
CA PHE A 95 13.75 3.30 -10.32
C PHE A 95 14.99 2.92 -11.12
N ASP A 96 15.43 3.83 -11.97
CA ASP A 96 16.72 3.78 -12.67
C ASP A 96 17.34 5.17 -12.51
N ILE A 97 18.65 5.25 -12.26
CA ILE A 97 19.30 6.54 -11.96
C ILE A 97 19.24 7.54 -13.13
N LYS A 98 19.19 7.07 -14.37
CA LYS A 98 19.16 7.88 -15.59
C LYS A 98 17.73 8.23 -16.00
N GLU A 99 16.82 7.26 -15.91
CA GLU A 99 15.42 7.42 -16.35
C GLU A 99 14.48 7.92 -15.23
N GLY A 100 14.90 7.84 -13.97
CA GLY A 100 14.11 8.20 -12.80
C GLY A 100 13.08 7.14 -12.40
N ILE A 101 11.96 7.58 -11.79
CA ILE A 101 10.91 6.67 -11.32
C ILE A 101 10.00 6.26 -12.48
N ASN A 102 9.95 4.96 -12.78
CA ASN A 102 8.93 4.37 -13.62
C ASN A 102 7.59 4.26 -12.86
N ARG A 103 6.65 5.15 -13.19
CA ARG A 103 5.35 5.24 -12.51
C ARG A 103 4.39 4.09 -12.77
N SER A 104 4.59 3.27 -13.80
CA SER A 104 3.77 2.06 -14.00
C SER A 104 4.22 0.88 -13.15
N LYS A 105 5.42 0.94 -12.56
CA LYS A 105 5.97 -0.10 -11.67
C LYS A 105 6.06 0.32 -10.21
N CYS A 106 6.17 1.62 -9.94
CA CYS A 106 6.44 2.13 -8.60
C CYS A 106 5.23 1.98 -7.67
N PHE A 107 5.42 1.29 -6.55
CA PHE A 107 4.37 1.09 -5.54
C PHE A 107 4.35 2.17 -4.45
N ASN A 108 5.15 3.22 -4.60
CA ASN A 108 5.29 4.29 -3.60
C ASN A 108 5.67 3.77 -2.18
N CYS A 109 6.38 2.64 -2.13
CA CYS A 109 6.68 1.91 -0.89
C CYS A 109 7.62 2.66 0.08
N GLY A 110 8.42 3.60 -0.42
CA GLY A 110 9.31 4.44 0.37
C GLY A 110 10.76 3.97 0.51
N THR A 111 11.11 2.77 0.03
CA THR A 111 12.48 2.23 0.15
C THR A 111 13.55 3.21 -0.34
N CYS A 112 13.33 3.85 -1.50
CA CYS A 112 14.26 4.82 -2.08
C CYS A 112 14.47 6.06 -1.20
N ALA A 113 13.45 6.52 -0.47
CA ALA A 113 13.58 7.64 0.47
C ALA A 113 14.36 7.27 1.73
N VAL A 114 14.32 6.00 2.15
CA VAL A 114 15.06 5.51 3.32
C VAL A 114 16.53 5.27 3.00
N VAL A 115 16.86 4.78 1.79
CA VAL A 115 18.22 4.33 1.46
C VAL A 115 19.06 5.35 0.72
N CYS A 116 18.47 6.42 0.16
CA CYS A 116 19.21 7.45 -0.58
C CYS A 116 19.98 8.36 0.38
N PRO A 117 21.33 8.40 0.34
CA PRO A 117 22.11 9.25 1.24
C PRO A 117 21.95 10.75 0.95
N GLU A 118 21.55 11.10 -0.28
CA GLU A 118 21.42 12.49 -0.74
C GLU A 118 20.02 13.08 -0.55
N ASN A 119 19.08 12.31 0.03
CA ASN A 119 17.68 12.72 0.19
C ASN A 119 17.04 13.20 -1.13
N ALA A 120 17.39 12.54 -2.25
CA ALA A 120 16.82 12.84 -3.57
C ALA A 120 15.37 12.35 -3.72
N PHE A 121 14.84 11.63 -2.74
CA PHE A 121 13.46 11.14 -2.72
C PHE A 121 12.72 11.69 -1.52
N GLU A 122 11.46 12.06 -1.72
CA GLU A 122 10.60 12.61 -0.67
C GLU A 122 9.30 11.81 -0.59
N ILE A 123 9.01 11.31 0.62
CA ILE A 123 7.71 10.78 1.00
C ILE A 123 7.57 10.82 2.53
N ASN A 124 6.38 11.15 3.02
CA ASN A 124 6.08 11.04 4.44
C ASN A 124 5.60 9.61 4.74
N LEU A 125 6.42 8.77 5.37
CA LEU A 125 6.03 7.41 5.76
C LEU A 125 5.31 7.34 7.11
N GLN A 126 5.32 8.43 7.89
CA GLN A 126 4.90 8.49 9.29
C GLN A 126 5.78 7.69 10.26
N THR A 127 5.72 8.11 11.52
CA THR A 127 6.17 7.33 12.68
C THR A 127 4.94 7.04 13.51
N VAL A 128 4.65 5.76 13.74
CA VAL A 128 3.44 5.35 14.46
C VAL A 128 3.72 5.23 15.95
N LYS A 129 2.77 5.64 16.79
CA LYS A 129 2.84 5.46 18.24
C LYS A 129 1.98 4.26 18.63
N VAL A 130 2.63 3.19 19.08
CA VAL A 130 1.98 1.94 19.48
C VAL A 130 1.97 1.85 21.01
N ILE A 131 0.80 1.58 21.60
CA ILE A 131 0.73 1.19 23.01
C ILE A 131 0.99 -0.31 23.09
N LEU A 132 2.01 -0.71 23.84
CA LEU A 132 2.44 -2.08 23.94
C LEU A 132 1.52 -2.88 24.87
N ASP A 133 0.98 -3.98 24.35
CA ASP A 133 0.10 -4.89 25.10
C ASP A 133 0.79 -5.35 26.39
N GLY A 134 0.11 -5.22 27.53
CA GLY A 134 0.58 -5.67 28.84
C GLY A 134 1.57 -4.74 29.57
N THR A 135 2.00 -3.64 28.98
CA THR A 135 2.97 -2.71 29.62
C THR A 135 2.48 -1.27 29.76
N ASN A 136 1.37 -0.90 29.09
CA ASN A 136 0.87 0.48 28.98
C ASN A 136 1.94 1.49 28.48
N GLU A 137 3.05 1.00 27.93
CA GLU A 137 4.15 1.80 27.42
C GLU A 137 3.86 2.21 25.98
N GLY A 138 4.04 3.50 25.66
CA GLY A 138 3.94 3.99 24.30
C GLY A 138 5.30 3.94 23.60
N LYS A 139 5.37 3.28 22.43
CA LYS A 139 6.58 3.18 21.62
C LYS A 139 6.38 3.83 20.26
N GLU A 140 7.33 4.65 19.86
CA GLU A 140 7.40 5.20 18.51
C GLU A 140 8.12 4.22 17.58
N ILE A 141 7.50 3.90 16.45
CA ILE A 141 8.02 2.97 15.45
C ILE A 141 7.99 3.67 14.08
N PRO A 142 9.14 3.95 13.46
CA PRO A 142 9.17 4.55 12.14
C PRO A 142 8.69 3.54 11.09
N VAL A 143 7.82 3.98 10.19
CA VAL A 143 7.48 3.20 9.01
C VAL A 143 8.59 3.41 7.98
N VAL A 144 9.27 2.33 7.61
CA VAL A 144 10.40 2.38 6.65
C VAL A 144 10.03 1.87 5.26
N LEU A 145 8.93 1.12 5.16
CA LEU A 145 8.49 0.50 3.93
C LEU A 145 7.01 0.13 4.03
N ARG A 146 6.24 0.40 2.96
CA ARG A 146 4.84 -0.04 2.82
C ARG A 146 4.74 -1.03 1.67
N GLN A 147 4.37 -2.29 1.94
CA GLN A 147 4.19 -3.36 0.93
C GLN A 147 2.81 -3.28 0.25
N SER A 148 2.37 -2.07 -0.09
CA SER A 148 1.11 -1.83 -0.79
C SER A 148 1.16 -0.46 -1.48
N ASP A 149 0.34 -0.29 -2.52
CA ASP A 149 0.26 0.97 -3.28
C ASP A 149 -1.13 1.61 -3.14
N ARG A 150 -1.27 2.50 -2.15
CA ARG A 150 -2.52 3.23 -1.92
C ARG A 150 -2.87 4.17 -3.07
N TYR A 151 -1.88 4.76 -3.73
CA TYR A 151 -2.11 5.62 -4.89
C TYR A 151 -2.69 4.82 -6.07
N GLY A 152 -2.09 3.68 -6.41
CA GLY A 152 -2.58 2.76 -7.43
C GLY A 152 -4.00 2.25 -7.14
N ALA A 153 -4.29 1.91 -5.89
CA ALA A 153 -5.63 1.48 -5.47
C ALA A 153 -6.69 2.58 -5.69
N ILE A 154 -6.40 3.83 -5.30
CA ILE A 154 -7.30 4.97 -5.51
C ILE A 154 -7.48 5.26 -7.01
N LYS A 155 -6.39 5.18 -7.79
CA LYS A 155 -6.45 5.34 -9.25
C LYS A 155 -7.37 4.30 -9.89
N LEU A 156 -7.23 3.02 -9.50
CA LEU A 156 -8.07 1.92 -10.00
C LEU A 156 -9.54 2.11 -9.59
N ALA A 157 -9.80 2.50 -8.34
CA ALA A 157 -11.15 2.77 -7.86
C ALA A 157 -11.83 3.91 -8.65
N ASN A 158 -11.10 4.99 -8.95
CA ASN A 158 -11.61 6.09 -9.77
C ASN A 158 -11.86 5.67 -11.23
N GLN A 159 -11.00 4.82 -11.80
CA GLN A 159 -11.25 4.26 -13.14
C GLN A 159 -12.54 3.47 -13.17
N LEU A 160 -12.75 2.56 -12.22
CA LEU A 160 -13.99 1.78 -12.12
C LEU A 160 -15.21 2.69 -11.94
N LYS A 161 -15.13 3.69 -11.04
CA LYS A 161 -16.19 4.70 -10.85
C LYS A 161 -16.56 5.37 -12.18
N ASN A 162 -15.57 5.80 -12.96
CA ASN A 162 -15.80 6.42 -14.26
C ASN A 162 -16.42 5.44 -15.26
N MET A 163 -16.03 4.16 -15.25
CA MET A 163 -16.66 3.16 -16.11
C MET A 163 -18.14 2.98 -15.76
N ILE A 164 -18.50 2.96 -14.47
CA ILE A 164 -19.89 2.84 -14.01
C ILE A 164 -20.71 4.05 -14.44
N ILE A 165 -20.23 5.28 -14.14
CA ILE A 165 -20.94 6.52 -14.47
C ILE A 165 -21.18 6.64 -15.99
N ASN A 166 -20.22 6.20 -16.80
CA ASN A 166 -20.33 6.25 -18.26
C ASN A 166 -21.05 5.02 -18.87
N GLY A 167 -21.65 4.13 -18.06
CA GLY A 167 -22.35 2.94 -18.55
C GLY A 167 -21.44 1.90 -19.23
N LYS A 168 -20.12 1.96 -19.01
CA LYS A 168 -19.11 1.05 -19.58
C LYS A 168 -18.80 -0.15 -18.68
N PHE A 169 -19.33 -0.17 -17.46
CA PHE A 169 -19.21 -1.30 -16.55
C PHE A 169 -20.54 -2.07 -16.50
N PRO A 170 -20.64 -3.24 -17.15
CA PRO A 170 -21.86 -4.04 -17.11
C PRO A 170 -21.99 -4.70 -15.72
N LEU A 171 -23.11 -4.43 -15.04
CA LEU A 171 -23.53 -5.25 -13.91
C LEU A 171 -24.09 -6.56 -14.48
N LYS A 172 -23.65 -7.68 -13.92
CA LYS A 172 -24.13 -9.01 -14.27
C LYS A 172 -24.79 -9.64 -13.05
N GLU A 173 -25.78 -10.49 -13.30
CA GLU A 173 -26.34 -11.35 -12.27
C GLU A 173 -25.24 -12.25 -11.68
N PRO A 174 -25.32 -12.59 -10.37
CA PRO A 174 -24.42 -13.56 -9.76
C PRO A 174 -24.41 -14.87 -10.55
N THR A 175 -23.22 -15.43 -10.79
CA THR A 175 -23.07 -16.72 -11.51
C THR A 175 -23.14 -17.93 -10.57
N GLY A 176 -23.30 -17.71 -9.27
CA GLY A 176 -23.35 -18.74 -8.24
C GLY A 176 -23.29 -18.13 -6.83
N GLU A 177 -23.46 -18.98 -5.81
CA GLU A 177 -23.26 -18.61 -4.41
C GLU A 177 -21.77 -18.65 -4.03
N LEU A 178 -21.36 -17.79 -3.09
CA LEU A 178 -20.01 -17.83 -2.56
C LEU A 178 -19.88 -18.97 -1.54
N GLU A 179 -19.20 -20.04 -1.92
CA GLU A 179 -18.81 -21.11 -1.00
C GLU A 179 -17.53 -20.69 -0.26
N PHE A 180 -17.67 -20.37 1.04
CA PHE A 180 -16.51 -20.09 1.88
C PHE A 180 -15.93 -21.41 2.41
N TYR A 181 -14.63 -21.59 2.26
CA TYR A 181 -13.93 -22.72 2.87
C TYR A 181 -14.13 -22.70 4.41
N PRO A 182 -14.32 -23.86 5.06
CA PRO A 182 -14.37 -23.92 6.52
C PRO A 182 -13.15 -23.23 7.12
N ARG A 183 -13.36 -22.41 8.15
CA ARG A 183 -12.24 -21.79 8.87
C ARG A 183 -11.38 -22.89 9.46
N VAL A 184 -10.14 -23.00 8.97
CA VAL A 184 -9.12 -23.85 9.58
C VAL A 184 -8.58 -23.05 10.78
N PHE A 185 -8.97 -23.46 11.99
CA PHE A 185 -8.44 -22.91 13.23
C PHE A 185 -7.17 -23.65 13.63
#